data_AF-A0A453DH30-F1
#
_entry.id   AF-A0A453DH30-F1
#
_cell.length_a   1.000
_cell.length_b   1.000
_cell.length_c   1.000
_cell.angle_alpha   90.00
_cell.angle_beta   90.00
_cell.angle_gamma   90.00
#
_symmetry.space_group_name_H-M   'P 1'
#
loop_
_entity.id
_entity.type
_entity.pdbx_description
1 polymer ?
#
loop_
_entity_poly.entity_id
_entity_poly.type
_entity_poly.pdbx_seq_one_letter_code
_entity_poly.pdbx_strand_id
1 'polypeptide(L)'
;MEKKFSYIWNAFISSLREEDLISNSERDLLVVPSSVGDTSVTQWPPFLLASKIPMALDIAKSVKKRDEELLRRIKQDPYTYYAVIECYETLLDILYSLIAETSDMKVVDRIRESLEESIHNQSLVRDFRLDELHLLSDKFNKLLSLLLEIEQEGNDTAKMTQIANLLQDTMEIITQDIMKNGQGILKDENRESQLFANINLESIKDEAWREKCVRLRLLLTTKESAIYVPINLEARRRMTFFANSLFMKMPRAPQHLCFHISVLTPYFKEEVLFSAEDLHKKNEDGISILFYLQKIYPDEWKNFFERIRPKDEESRKSMMDEISRWASYRGQTAKTAKLDHQRTNSSYQDGESVADMDLAIADIKFTYVVSCQVYGMQKVSKDAKEKARYLNILNLMMMYPSLRIAYIDEVEAPNKDGMTEKTYYSVLVKGVGDKYDEEIYRIKLPGKPTNIGEGKPENQNHAIIFTRGEALQVIDMNQDNYLEEAFKMRNVLEEFESTKYGKSKPTILGLREHIFTGSVSSLAWFMSNQETSFVTIGQRVLANPLKYVTLFSFS
;
A
#
# COMPACT_ATOMS: atom_id res chain seq x y z
N MET A 1 12.27 11.85 -12.06
CA MET A 1 11.35 12.30 -11.00
C MET A 1 10.17 11.34 -10.91
N GLU A 2 9.54 11.03 -12.06
CA GLU A 2 8.40 10.10 -12.16
C GLU A 2 8.66 8.71 -11.58
N LYS A 3 9.79 8.05 -11.91
CA LYS A 3 10.16 6.74 -11.34
C LYS A 3 10.30 6.72 -9.81
N LYS A 4 10.71 7.83 -9.19
CA LYS A 4 10.81 7.93 -7.71
C LYS A 4 9.45 8.14 -7.07
N PHE A 5 8.59 8.91 -7.74
CA PHE A 5 7.21 9.11 -7.29
C PHE A 5 6.41 7.81 -7.38
N SER A 6 6.52 7.06 -8.48
CA SER A 6 5.79 5.80 -8.66
C SER A 6 6.13 4.79 -7.57
N TYR A 7 7.40 4.71 -7.14
CA TYR A 7 7.80 3.84 -6.03
C TYR A 7 7.08 4.17 -4.72
N ILE A 8 7.11 5.44 -4.30
CA ILE A 8 6.47 5.89 -3.05
C ILE A 8 4.94 5.75 -3.15
N TRP A 9 4.37 6.14 -4.29
CA TRP A 9 2.94 6.04 -4.53
C TRP A 9 2.46 4.59 -4.51
N ASN A 10 3.12 3.70 -5.24
CA ASN A 10 2.75 2.29 -5.29
C ASN A 10 2.94 1.60 -3.94
N ALA A 11 3.99 1.95 -3.17
CA ALA A 11 4.13 1.46 -1.80
C ALA A 11 2.97 1.90 -0.90
N PHE A 12 2.53 3.16 -1.01
CA PHE A 12 1.35 3.65 -0.31
C PHE A 12 0.08 2.88 -0.73
N ILE A 13 -0.16 2.68 -2.04
CA ILE A 13 -1.32 1.93 -2.52
C ILE A 13 -1.29 0.46 -2.09
N SER A 14 -0.11 -0.19 -2.11
CA SER A 14 0.07 -1.55 -1.61
C SER A 14 -0.26 -1.65 -0.12
N SER A 15 0.14 -0.67 0.70
CA SER A 15 -0.20 -0.65 2.12
C SER A 15 -1.72 -0.60 2.35
N LEU A 16 -2.45 0.20 1.57
CA LEU A 16 -3.93 0.22 1.63
C LEU A 16 -4.53 -1.13 1.27
N ARG A 17 -3.92 -1.84 0.31
CA ARG A 17 -4.39 -3.16 -0.11
C ARG A 17 -4.10 -4.22 0.94
N GLU A 18 -2.92 -4.22 1.53
CA GLU A 18 -2.50 -5.16 2.59
C GLU A 18 -3.36 -5.01 3.84
N GLU A 19 -3.78 -3.79 4.14
CA GLU A 19 -4.74 -3.49 5.21
C GLU A 19 -6.20 -3.82 4.84
N ASP A 20 -6.45 -4.32 3.62
CA ASP A 20 -7.77 -4.64 3.08
C ASP A 20 -8.72 -3.43 2.93
N LEU A 21 -8.19 -2.21 2.93
CA LEU A 21 -8.97 -0.99 2.72
C LEU A 21 -9.43 -0.81 1.27
N ILE A 22 -8.73 -1.44 0.31
CA ILE A 22 -9.07 -1.40 -1.12
C ILE A 22 -9.10 -2.81 -1.71
N SER A 23 -9.92 -3.02 -2.75
CA SER A 23 -9.95 -4.26 -3.54
C SER A 23 -8.75 -4.39 -4.48
N ASN A 24 -8.55 -5.57 -5.08
CA ASN A 24 -7.51 -5.70 -6.12
C ASN A 24 -7.82 -4.82 -7.34
N SER A 25 -9.11 -4.70 -7.69
CA SER A 25 -9.53 -3.83 -8.81
C SER A 25 -9.24 -2.35 -8.52
N GLU A 26 -9.48 -1.88 -7.30
CA GLU A 26 -9.15 -0.50 -6.92
C GLU A 26 -7.65 -0.27 -6.84
N ARG A 27 -6.88 -1.26 -6.35
CA ARG A 27 -5.42 -1.21 -6.40
C ARG A 27 -4.93 -1.01 -7.84
N ASP A 28 -5.43 -1.81 -8.79
CA ASP A 28 -5.02 -1.72 -10.19
C ASP A 28 -5.43 -0.39 -10.85
N LEU A 29 -6.53 0.23 -10.38
CA LEU A 29 -6.94 1.58 -10.78
C LEU A 29 -6.05 2.68 -10.21
N LEU A 30 -5.41 2.45 -9.06
CA LEU A 30 -4.64 3.44 -8.32
C LEU A 30 -3.13 3.35 -8.61
N VAL A 31 -2.59 2.18 -8.94
CA VAL A 31 -1.15 1.96 -9.18
C VAL A 31 -0.66 2.69 -10.44
N VAL A 32 0.57 3.22 -10.36
CA VAL A 32 1.36 3.70 -11.51
C VAL A 32 2.11 2.50 -12.08
N PRO A 33 2.12 2.27 -13.41
CA PRO A 33 2.68 1.05 -13.97
C PRO A 33 4.17 0.90 -13.67
N SER A 34 4.63 -0.35 -13.52
CA SER A 34 6.04 -0.68 -13.33
C SER A 34 6.91 -0.30 -14.55
N SER A 35 6.33 -0.32 -15.75
CA SER A 35 6.94 -0.02 -17.04
C SER A 35 7.08 1.48 -17.37
N VAL A 36 7.28 2.34 -16.36
CA VAL A 36 7.42 3.79 -16.56
C VAL A 36 8.53 4.08 -17.59
N GLY A 37 8.12 4.54 -18.77
CA GLY A 37 9.00 4.92 -19.88
C GLY A 37 8.91 4.04 -21.13
N ASP A 38 8.08 2.99 -21.13
CA ASP A 38 7.80 2.18 -22.33
C ASP A 38 6.98 2.96 -23.38
N THR A 39 6.22 3.97 -22.94
CA THR A 39 5.39 4.83 -23.79
C THR A 39 5.99 6.22 -23.97
N SER A 40 5.61 6.92 -25.04
CA SER A 40 6.03 8.29 -25.33
C SER A 40 5.42 9.33 -24.38
N VAL A 41 4.42 8.94 -23.59
CA VAL A 41 3.69 9.78 -22.63
C VAL A 41 3.84 9.30 -21.19
N THR A 42 3.67 10.22 -20.24
CA THR A 42 3.59 9.89 -18.82
C THR A 42 2.35 9.04 -18.54
N GLN A 43 2.56 7.86 -17.96
CA GLN A 43 1.50 6.92 -17.61
C GLN A 43 0.93 7.24 -16.23
N TRP A 44 -0.22 7.93 -16.21
CA TRP A 44 -0.92 8.27 -14.97
C TRP A 44 -1.73 7.08 -14.45
N PRO A 45 -1.99 6.97 -13.13
CA PRO A 45 -2.91 5.98 -12.60
C PRO A 45 -4.26 5.93 -13.34
N PRO A 46 -4.81 4.75 -13.67
CA PRO A 46 -6.01 4.66 -14.51
C PRO A 46 -7.21 5.44 -13.99
N PHE A 47 -7.36 5.59 -12.66
CA PHE A 47 -8.45 6.37 -12.08
C PHE A 47 -8.47 7.84 -12.52
N LEU A 48 -7.31 8.45 -12.82
CA LEU A 48 -7.21 9.82 -13.35
C LEU A 48 -7.59 9.89 -14.85
N LEU A 49 -7.47 8.76 -15.53
CA LEU A 49 -7.75 8.59 -16.96
C LEU A 49 -9.16 8.02 -17.22
N ALA A 50 -9.99 7.91 -16.17
CA ALA A 50 -11.35 7.43 -16.27
C ALA A 50 -12.18 8.26 -17.26
N SER A 51 -13.00 7.58 -18.06
CA SER A 51 -13.83 8.15 -19.14
C SER A 51 -13.09 8.92 -20.24
N LYS A 52 -11.75 8.98 -20.24
CA LYS A 52 -10.99 9.74 -21.24
C LYS A 52 -11.04 9.09 -22.62
N ILE A 53 -10.96 7.76 -22.72
CA ILE A 53 -11.08 7.05 -24.00
C ILE A 53 -12.48 7.17 -24.60
N PRO A 54 -13.59 6.90 -23.85
CA PRO A 54 -14.94 7.17 -24.36
C PRO A 54 -15.13 8.60 -24.84
N MET A 55 -14.63 9.60 -24.10
CA MET A 55 -14.70 11.00 -24.50
C MET A 55 -13.90 11.27 -25.79
N ALA A 56 -12.72 10.66 -25.94
CA ALA A 56 -11.92 10.76 -27.17
C ALA A 56 -12.66 10.14 -28.37
N LEU A 57 -13.35 9.02 -28.19
CA LEU A 57 -14.18 8.39 -29.22
C LEU A 57 -15.36 9.29 -29.63
N ASP A 58 -16.01 9.95 -28.67
CA ASP A 58 -17.08 10.92 -28.95
C ASP A 58 -16.56 12.16 -29.72
N ILE A 59 -15.37 12.65 -29.35
CA ILE A 59 -14.68 13.72 -30.09
C ILE A 59 -14.41 13.25 -31.52
N ALA A 60 -13.84 12.06 -31.70
CA ALA A 60 -13.50 11.47 -32.99
C ALA A 60 -14.72 11.31 -33.90
N LYS A 61 -15.87 10.89 -33.35
CA LYS A 61 -17.15 10.80 -34.07
C LYS A 61 -17.69 12.16 -34.53
N SER A 62 -17.42 13.23 -33.78
CA SER A 62 -17.92 14.57 -34.08
C SER A 62 -17.10 15.33 -35.13
N VAL A 63 -15.80 15.04 -35.26
CA VAL A 63 -14.89 15.76 -36.16
C VAL A 63 -14.84 15.07 -37.53
N LYS A 64 -15.26 15.78 -38.58
CA LYS A 64 -15.42 15.18 -39.93
C LYS A 64 -14.48 15.72 -41.02
N LYS A 65 -13.75 16.81 -40.77
CA LYS A 65 -13.06 17.54 -41.85
C LYS A 65 -11.63 18.00 -41.59
N ARG A 66 -11.23 18.22 -40.33
CA ARG A 66 -9.93 18.83 -40.01
C ARG A 66 -9.23 18.13 -38.84
N ASP A 67 -8.04 17.62 -39.10
CA ASP A 67 -7.16 17.00 -38.10
C ASP A 67 -6.74 18.00 -37.01
N GLU A 68 -6.49 19.26 -37.38
CA GLU A 68 -6.17 20.33 -36.42
C GLU A 68 -7.27 20.50 -35.36
N GLU A 69 -8.55 20.35 -35.77
CA GLU A 69 -9.69 20.46 -34.86
C GLU A 69 -9.74 19.26 -33.90
N LEU A 70 -9.50 18.05 -34.42
CA LEU A 70 -9.39 16.82 -33.63
C LEU A 70 -8.29 16.95 -32.57
N LEU A 71 -7.07 17.30 -33.01
CA LEU A 71 -5.90 17.41 -32.15
C LEU A 71 -6.09 18.50 -31.09
N ARG A 72 -6.67 19.65 -31.46
CA ARG A 72 -6.96 20.74 -30.52
C ARG A 72 -7.95 20.31 -29.45
N ARG A 73 -9.00 19.54 -29.80
CA ARG A 73 -10.00 19.06 -28.83
C ARG A 73 -9.45 17.98 -27.92
N ILE A 74 -8.66 17.04 -28.44
CA ILE A 74 -7.96 16.03 -27.62
C ILE A 74 -6.97 16.70 -26.66
N LYS A 75 -6.19 17.67 -27.13
CA LYS A 75 -5.19 18.38 -26.31
C LYS A 75 -5.78 19.42 -25.35
N GLN A 76 -7.09 19.68 -25.40
CA GLN A 76 -7.75 20.59 -24.45
C GLN A 76 -7.62 20.09 -23.01
N ASP A 77 -7.61 18.77 -22.83
CA ASP A 77 -7.34 18.11 -21.56
C ASP A 77 -6.11 17.19 -21.71
N PRO A 78 -4.98 17.49 -21.05
CA PRO A 78 -3.77 16.68 -21.14
C PRO A 78 -3.99 15.20 -20.84
N TYR A 79 -4.89 14.87 -19.91
CA TYR A 79 -5.19 13.47 -19.57
C TYR A 79 -5.88 12.71 -20.71
N THR A 80 -6.67 13.41 -21.53
CA THR A 80 -7.28 12.80 -22.72
C THR A 80 -6.21 12.47 -23.75
N TYR A 81 -5.28 13.39 -23.98
CA TYR A 81 -4.13 13.15 -24.86
C TYR A 81 -3.27 11.99 -24.36
N TYR A 82 -2.90 11.96 -23.07
CA TYR A 82 -2.12 10.86 -22.49
C TYR A 82 -2.82 9.51 -22.62
N ALA A 83 -4.11 9.43 -22.29
CA ALA A 83 -4.87 8.19 -22.40
C ALA A 83 -4.91 7.67 -23.84
N VAL A 84 -5.12 8.52 -24.84
CA VAL A 84 -5.20 8.11 -26.25
C VAL A 84 -3.86 7.55 -26.76
N ILE A 85 -2.76 8.24 -26.48
CA ILE A 85 -1.43 7.80 -26.92
C ILE A 85 -1.02 6.52 -26.21
N GLU A 86 -1.20 6.47 -24.89
CA GLU A 86 -0.91 5.27 -24.10
C GLU A 86 -1.74 4.06 -24.56
N CYS A 87 -3.04 4.25 -24.80
CA CYS A 87 -3.93 3.20 -25.28
C CYS A 87 -3.44 2.62 -26.62
N TYR A 88 -3.01 3.50 -27.54
CA TYR A 88 -2.50 3.09 -28.85
C TYR A 88 -1.17 2.32 -28.74
N GLU A 89 -0.18 2.88 -28.04
CA GLU A 89 1.15 2.27 -27.91
C GLU A 89 1.10 0.95 -27.13
N THR A 90 0.32 0.89 -26.03
CA THR A 90 0.14 -0.34 -25.23
C THR A 90 -0.57 -1.42 -26.03
N LEU A 91 -1.56 -1.04 -26.84
CA LEU A 91 -2.26 -1.98 -27.71
C LEU A 91 -1.31 -2.57 -28.76
N LEU A 92 -0.48 -1.74 -29.41
CA LEU A 92 0.52 -2.23 -30.36
C LEU A 92 1.50 -3.19 -29.70
N ASP A 93 2.02 -2.86 -28.53
CA ASP A 93 2.94 -3.72 -27.78
C ASP A 93 2.33 -5.09 -27.45
N ILE A 94 1.08 -5.11 -26.99
CA ILE A 94 0.32 -6.35 -26.75
C ILE A 94 0.14 -7.13 -28.06
N LEU A 95 -0.24 -6.49 -29.16
CA LEU A 95 -0.42 -7.16 -30.45
C LEU A 95 0.87 -7.77 -30.98
N TYR A 96 1.99 -7.04 -30.97
CA TYR A 96 3.29 -7.56 -31.40
C TYR A 96 3.77 -8.71 -30.52
N SER A 97 3.44 -8.68 -29.22
CA SER A 97 3.78 -9.76 -28.28
C SER A 97 2.96 -11.04 -28.50
N LEU A 98 1.73 -10.93 -29.01
CA LEU A 98 0.82 -12.05 -29.25
C LEU A 98 1.03 -12.72 -30.61
N ILE A 99 1.49 -11.98 -31.61
CA ILE A 99 1.62 -12.50 -32.97
C ILE A 99 2.95 -13.24 -33.11
N ALA A 100 2.90 -14.55 -33.41
CA ALA A 100 4.12 -15.35 -33.63
C ALA A 100 4.60 -15.32 -35.09
N GLU A 101 3.68 -15.24 -36.06
CA GLU A 101 4.02 -15.32 -37.48
C GLU A 101 4.41 -13.96 -38.08
N THR A 102 5.55 -13.92 -38.79
CA THR A 102 6.03 -12.70 -39.45
C THR A 102 5.05 -12.17 -40.52
N SER A 103 4.30 -13.05 -41.19
CA SER A 103 3.26 -12.66 -42.15
C SER A 103 2.10 -11.92 -41.50
N ASP A 104 1.69 -12.33 -40.29
CA ASP A 104 0.67 -11.61 -39.50
C ASP A 104 1.21 -10.29 -38.94
N MET A 105 2.48 -10.24 -38.54
CA MET A 105 3.11 -8.98 -38.10
C MET A 105 3.09 -7.92 -39.22
N LYS A 106 3.33 -8.33 -40.47
CA LYS A 106 3.28 -7.42 -41.63
C LYS A 106 1.90 -6.78 -41.82
N VAL A 107 0.82 -7.45 -41.43
CA VAL A 107 -0.53 -6.86 -41.48
C VAL A 107 -0.61 -5.68 -40.50
N VAL A 108 -0.13 -5.88 -39.27
CA VAL A 108 -0.09 -4.83 -38.24
C VAL A 108 0.85 -3.69 -38.65
N ASP A 109 2.02 -4.01 -39.21
CA ASP A 109 2.97 -3.01 -39.71
C ASP A 109 2.36 -2.12 -40.80
N ARG A 110 1.68 -2.70 -41.80
CA ARG A 110 0.99 -1.93 -42.85
C ARG A 110 -0.08 -0.99 -42.30
N ILE A 111 -0.85 -1.44 -41.31
CA ILE A 111 -1.86 -0.62 -40.64
C ILE A 111 -1.18 0.53 -39.89
N ARG A 112 -0.12 0.24 -39.13
CA ARG A 112 0.67 1.24 -38.38
C ARG A 112 1.27 2.28 -39.32
N GLU A 113 1.97 1.86 -40.37
CA GLU A 113 2.62 2.73 -41.36
C GLU A 113 1.60 3.65 -42.03
N SER A 114 0.43 3.12 -42.43
CA SER A 114 -0.63 3.93 -43.05
C SER A 114 -1.20 4.96 -42.07
N LEU A 115 -1.32 4.62 -40.78
CA LEU A 115 -1.77 5.54 -39.75
C LEU A 115 -0.74 6.65 -39.51
N GLU A 116 0.54 6.28 -39.35
CA GLU A 116 1.64 7.23 -39.14
C GLU A 116 1.82 8.19 -40.32
N GLU A 117 1.76 7.70 -41.55
CA GLU A 117 1.81 8.51 -42.76
C GLU A 117 0.63 9.50 -42.82
N SER A 118 -0.58 9.05 -42.48
CA SER A 118 -1.77 9.90 -42.46
C SER A 118 -1.69 10.99 -41.38
N ILE A 119 -1.15 10.67 -40.20
CA ILE A 119 -0.88 11.65 -39.14
C ILE A 119 0.18 12.66 -39.59
N HIS A 120 1.27 12.20 -40.21
CA HIS A 120 2.32 13.07 -40.74
C HIS A 120 1.81 14.04 -41.81
N ASN A 121 0.97 13.53 -42.72
CA ASN A 121 0.37 14.28 -43.81
C ASN A 121 -0.86 15.11 -43.40
N GLN A 122 -1.25 15.07 -42.11
CA GLN A 122 -2.44 15.74 -41.56
C GLN A 122 -3.74 15.40 -42.32
N SER A 123 -3.90 14.11 -42.67
CA SER A 123 -5.04 13.60 -43.41
C SER A 123 -5.79 12.46 -42.72
N LEU A 124 -5.62 12.29 -41.40
CA LEU A 124 -6.22 11.22 -40.61
C LEU A 124 -7.74 11.14 -40.75
N VAL A 125 -8.46 12.27 -40.61
CA VAL A 125 -9.92 12.31 -40.75
C VAL A 125 -10.37 12.06 -42.20
N ARG A 126 -9.49 12.33 -43.16
CA ARG A 126 -9.73 12.06 -44.58
C ARG A 126 -9.51 10.60 -44.91
N ASP A 127 -8.49 9.95 -44.36
CA ASP A 127 -8.08 8.61 -44.77
C ASP A 127 -8.73 7.50 -43.91
N PHE A 128 -9.21 7.84 -42.70
CA PHE A 128 -9.86 6.93 -41.76
C PHE A 128 -11.29 7.39 -41.39
N ARG A 129 -12.21 6.45 -41.20
CA ARG A 129 -13.58 6.64 -40.68
C ARG A 129 -13.57 6.60 -39.16
N LEU A 130 -13.22 7.73 -38.55
CA LEU A 130 -13.06 7.84 -37.09
C LEU A 130 -14.37 7.63 -36.31
N ASP A 131 -15.53 7.78 -36.97
CA ASP A 131 -16.84 7.48 -36.41
C ASP A 131 -17.06 5.99 -36.14
N GLU A 132 -16.31 5.10 -36.80
CA GLU A 132 -16.37 3.65 -36.61
C GLU A 132 -15.37 3.12 -35.57
N LEU A 133 -14.52 3.97 -34.97
CA LEU A 133 -13.55 3.55 -33.95
C LEU A 133 -14.18 2.89 -32.71
N HIS A 134 -15.43 3.24 -32.41
CA HIS A 134 -16.17 2.66 -31.29
C HIS A 134 -16.35 1.14 -31.42
N LEU A 135 -16.37 0.59 -32.65
CA LEU A 135 -16.47 -0.85 -32.91
C LEU A 135 -15.27 -1.63 -32.35
N LEU A 136 -14.10 -1.00 -32.27
CA LEU A 136 -12.89 -1.64 -31.77
C LEU A 136 -12.87 -1.74 -30.25
N SER A 137 -13.46 -0.78 -29.53
CA SER A 137 -13.41 -0.74 -28.06
C SER A 137 -14.00 -2.01 -27.43
N ASP A 138 -15.13 -2.48 -27.95
CA ASP A 138 -15.79 -3.69 -27.46
C ASP A 138 -15.02 -4.96 -27.82
N LYS A 139 -14.38 -4.98 -29.01
CA LYS A 139 -13.54 -6.10 -29.46
C LYS A 139 -12.28 -6.21 -28.60
N PHE A 140 -11.58 -5.11 -28.34
CA PHE A 140 -10.39 -5.11 -27.50
C PHE A 140 -10.71 -5.43 -26.04
N ASN A 141 -11.83 -4.94 -25.49
CA ASN A 141 -12.23 -5.32 -24.14
C ASN A 141 -12.48 -6.84 -24.00
N LYS A 142 -13.12 -7.46 -25.00
CA LYS A 142 -13.30 -8.92 -25.06
C LYS A 142 -11.96 -9.65 -25.17
N LEU A 143 -11.05 -9.16 -26.02
CA LEU A 143 -9.71 -9.73 -26.20
C LEU A 143 -8.93 -9.76 -24.89
N LEU A 144 -8.84 -8.60 -24.23
CA LEU A 144 -8.12 -8.45 -22.97
C LEU A 144 -8.75 -9.29 -21.85
N SER A 145 -10.07 -9.44 -21.84
CA SER A 145 -10.75 -10.30 -20.86
C SER A 145 -10.37 -11.76 -21.04
N LEU A 146 -10.38 -12.26 -22.29
CA LEU A 146 -9.93 -13.63 -22.60
C LEU A 146 -8.47 -13.86 -22.22
N LEU A 147 -7.58 -12.90 -22.52
CA LEU A 147 -6.16 -12.99 -22.18
C LEU A 147 -5.92 -13.08 -20.66
N LEU A 148 -6.70 -12.35 -19.86
CA LEU A 148 -6.58 -12.34 -18.40
C LEU A 148 -7.21 -13.56 -17.72
N GLU A 149 -8.09 -14.28 -18.42
CA GLU A 149 -8.73 -15.53 -17.98
C GLU A 149 -7.93 -16.80 -18.33
N ILE A 150 -6.83 -16.69 -19.06
CA ILE A 150 -5.94 -17.82 -19.31
C ILE A 150 -5.18 -18.12 -18.01
N GLU A 151 -5.45 -19.28 -17.42
CA GLU A 151 -4.72 -19.78 -16.26
C GLU A 151 -3.35 -20.32 -16.71
N GLN A 152 -2.31 -20.09 -15.90
CA GLN A 152 -0.92 -20.41 -16.24
C GLN A 152 -0.66 -21.91 -16.51
N GLU A 153 -1.57 -22.79 -16.13
CA GLU A 153 -1.38 -24.25 -16.15
C GLU A 153 -2.28 -25.00 -17.16
N GLY A 154 -3.17 -24.31 -17.88
CA GLY A 154 -4.13 -24.94 -18.80
C GLY A 154 -3.90 -24.55 -20.27
N ASN A 155 -3.57 -25.52 -21.12
CA ASN A 155 -3.53 -25.33 -22.57
C ASN A 155 -4.98 -25.28 -23.12
N ASP A 156 -5.63 -24.12 -23.03
CA ASP A 156 -7.04 -23.95 -23.41
C ASP A 156 -7.18 -23.65 -24.91
N THR A 157 -7.03 -24.68 -25.75
CA THR A 157 -7.09 -24.59 -27.22
C THR A 157 -8.35 -23.86 -27.71
N ALA A 158 -9.48 -23.97 -26.97
CA ALA A 158 -10.71 -23.27 -27.32
C ALA A 158 -10.59 -21.76 -27.17
N LYS A 159 -9.97 -21.27 -26.08
CA LYS A 159 -9.70 -19.82 -25.90
C LYS A 159 -8.71 -19.30 -26.94
N MET A 160 -7.73 -20.10 -27.35
CA MET A 160 -6.79 -19.71 -28.41
C MET A 160 -7.49 -19.43 -29.73
N THR A 161 -8.37 -20.35 -30.16
CA THR A 161 -9.17 -20.15 -31.37
C THR A 161 -10.08 -18.92 -31.26
N GLN A 162 -10.65 -18.66 -30.08
CA GLN A 162 -11.45 -17.45 -29.85
C GLN A 162 -10.61 -16.17 -29.96
N ILE A 163 -9.40 -16.16 -29.40
CA ILE A 163 -8.47 -15.03 -29.50
C ILE A 163 -8.07 -14.81 -30.97
N ALA A 164 -7.71 -15.87 -31.69
CA ALA A 164 -7.34 -15.79 -33.11
C ALA A 164 -8.47 -15.20 -33.96
N ASN A 165 -9.69 -15.72 -33.80
CA ASN A 165 -10.87 -15.19 -34.48
C ASN A 165 -11.13 -13.72 -34.12
N LEU A 166 -10.94 -13.34 -32.85
CA LEU A 166 -11.17 -11.97 -32.41
C LEU A 166 -10.10 -11.00 -32.96
N LEU A 167 -8.84 -11.43 -33.06
CA LEU A 167 -7.78 -10.67 -33.72
C LEU A 167 -8.10 -10.50 -35.21
N GLN A 168 -8.49 -11.59 -35.90
CA GLN A 168 -8.90 -11.53 -37.30
C GLN A 168 -10.06 -10.56 -37.51
N ASP A 169 -11.16 -10.70 -36.76
CA ASP A 169 -12.31 -9.80 -36.77
C ASP A 169 -11.89 -8.33 -36.58
N THR A 170 -10.97 -8.10 -35.64
CA THR A 170 -10.49 -6.74 -35.32
C THR A 170 -9.72 -6.14 -36.50
N MET A 171 -8.84 -6.92 -37.12
CA MET A 171 -8.08 -6.46 -38.29
C MET A 171 -8.99 -6.27 -39.52
N GLU A 172 -10.03 -7.08 -39.67
CA GLU A 172 -11.06 -6.90 -40.69
C GLU A 172 -11.82 -5.59 -40.48
N ILE A 173 -12.27 -5.29 -39.26
CA ILE A 173 -12.92 -4.01 -38.94
C ILE A 173 -11.97 -2.83 -39.24
N ILE A 174 -10.69 -2.93 -38.85
CA ILE A 174 -9.73 -1.86 -39.12
C ILE A 174 -9.57 -1.63 -40.63
N THR A 175 -9.35 -2.69 -41.40
CA THR A 175 -9.01 -2.58 -42.83
C THR A 175 -10.22 -2.34 -43.74
N GLN A 176 -11.40 -2.86 -43.38
CA GLN A 176 -12.62 -2.76 -44.19
C GLN A 176 -13.54 -1.64 -43.75
N ASP A 177 -13.68 -1.42 -42.43
CA ASP A 177 -14.66 -0.47 -41.87
C ASP A 177 -14.02 0.86 -41.44
N ILE A 178 -12.75 0.89 -41.06
CA ILE A 178 -12.11 2.11 -40.57
C ILE A 178 -11.24 2.75 -41.65
N MET A 179 -10.34 1.99 -42.28
CA MET A 179 -9.48 2.49 -43.35
C MET A 179 -10.26 2.66 -44.65
N LYS A 180 -10.17 3.83 -45.30
CA LYS A 180 -10.81 4.02 -46.62
C LYS A 180 -10.06 3.32 -47.76
N ASN A 181 -8.75 3.12 -47.60
CA ASN A 181 -7.88 2.46 -48.58
C ASN A 181 -7.29 1.13 -48.04
N GLY A 182 -7.94 0.47 -47.07
CA GLY A 182 -7.41 -0.75 -46.45
C GLY A 182 -7.62 -2.03 -47.26
N GLN A 183 -8.30 -1.96 -48.41
CA GLN A 183 -8.58 -3.12 -49.25
C GLN A 183 -7.29 -3.78 -49.74
N GLY A 184 -7.11 -5.05 -49.42
CA GLY A 184 -5.94 -5.84 -49.82
C GLY A 184 -4.83 -5.96 -48.78
N ILE A 185 -4.90 -5.23 -47.65
CA ILE A 185 -3.90 -5.38 -46.57
C ILE A 185 -3.88 -6.81 -46.01
N LEU A 186 -5.05 -7.44 -45.89
CA LEU A 186 -5.22 -8.81 -45.42
C LEU A 186 -5.01 -9.89 -46.51
N LYS A 187 -4.83 -9.49 -47.78
CA LYS A 187 -4.63 -10.46 -48.87
C LYS A 187 -3.17 -10.90 -48.89
N ASP A 188 -2.96 -12.19 -48.61
CA ASP A 188 -1.70 -12.87 -48.88
C ASP A 188 -1.99 -14.02 -49.85
N GLU A 189 -1.53 -13.91 -51.10
CA GLU A 189 -1.86 -14.85 -52.19
C GLU A 189 -1.21 -16.24 -51.99
N ASN A 190 -0.30 -16.39 -51.02
CA ASN A 190 0.48 -17.61 -50.77
C ASN A 190 0.15 -18.31 -49.43
N ARG A 191 -1.00 -18.03 -48.81
CA ARG A 191 -1.31 -18.56 -47.46
C ARG A 191 -2.17 -19.83 -47.46
N GLU A 192 -1.68 -20.86 -46.77
CA GLU A 192 -2.41 -22.12 -46.50
C GLU A 192 -3.08 -22.16 -45.11
N SER A 193 -2.69 -21.27 -44.19
CA SER A 193 -3.19 -21.20 -42.80
C SER A 193 -4.10 -19.99 -42.54
N GLN A 194 -4.98 -20.11 -41.53
CA GLN A 194 -5.82 -19.01 -41.05
C GLN A 194 -4.94 -17.89 -40.44
N LEU A 195 -5.28 -16.62 -40.74
CA LEU A 195 -4.67 -15.43 -40.15
C LEU A 195 -4.72 -15.49 -38.61
N PHE A 196 -3.61 -15.16 -37.94
CA PHE A 196 -3.49 -15.11 -36.48
C PHE A 196 -3.74 -16.46 -35.76
N ALA A 197 -3.71 -17.59 -36.47
CA ALA A 197 -3.93 -18.90 -35.87
C ALA A 197 -2.82 -19.29 -34.88
N ASN A 198 -1.60 -18.78 -35.06
CA ASN A 198 -0.46 -19.07 -34.22
C ASN A 198 -0.17 -17.89 -33.27
N ILE A 199 -0.63 -18.02 -32.02
CA ILE A 199 -0.51 -17.00 -30.99
C ILE A 199 0.61 -17.36 -30.02
N ASN A 200 1.49 -16.41 -29.75
CA ASN A 200 2.51 -16.52 -28.71
C ASN A 200 1.88 -16.26 -27.33
N LEU A 201 1.85 -17.28 -26.49
CA LEU A 201 1.34 -17.19 -25.11
C LEU A 201 2.45 -17.17 -24.06
N GLU A 202 3.73 -17.18 -24.46
CA GLU A 202 4.83 -17.08 -23.49
C GLU A 202 4.78 -15.76 -22.72
N SER A 203 4.39 -14.68 -23.40
CA SER A 203 4.21 -13.35 -22.81
C SER A 203 3.17 -13.30 -21.70
N ILE A 204 2.19 -14.24 -21.67
CA ILE A 204 1.17 -14.30 -20.59
C ILE A 204 1.80 -14.68 -19.24
N LYS A 205 2.93 -15.40 -19.28
CA LYS A 205 3.68 -15.78 -18.06
C LYS A 205 4.42 -14.60 -17.44
N ASP A 206 4.68 -13.55 -18.23
CA ASP A 206 5.31 -12.32 -17.75
C ASP A 206 4.29 -11.45 -16.99
N GLU A 207 4.61 -11.17 -15.72
CA GLU A 207 3.78 -10.34 -14.85
C GLU A 207 3.66 -8.90 -15.37
N ALA A 208 4.74 -8.34 -15.92
CA ALA A 208 4.74 -6.98 -16.46
C ALA A 208 3.86 -6.87 -17.72
N TRP A 209 3.89 -7.89 -18.57
CA TRP A 209 3.00 -7.97 -19.73
C TRP A 209 1.52 -8.12 -19.32
N ARG A 210 1.25 -8.92 -18.29
CA ARG A 210 -0.10 -9.07 -17.73
C ARG A 210 -0.61 -7.76 -17.11
N GLU A 211 0.26 -7.00 -16.46
CA GLU A 211 -0.03 -5.66 -15.93
C GLU A 211 -0.48 -4.72 -17.06
N LYS A 212 0.21 -4.74 -18.22
CA LYS A 212 -0.18 -3.97 -19.42
C LYS A 212 -1.60 -4.33 -19.88
N CYS A 213 -1.95 -5.62 -19.91
CA CYS A 213 -3.29 -6.08 -20.27
C CYS A 213 -4.38 -5.58 -19.31
N VAL A 214 -4.14 -5.71 -17.99
CA VAL A 214 -5.06 -5.19 -16.96
C VAL A 214 -5.25 -3.68 -17.14
N ARG A 215 -4.15 -2.95 -17.29
CA ARG A 215 -4.13 -1.50 -17.42
C ARG A 215 -4.88 -1.03 -18.66
N LEU A 216 -4.62 -1.60 -19.83
CA LEU A 216 -5.34 -1.25 -21.06
C LEU A 216 -6.84 -1.51 -20.93
N ARG A 217 -7.23 -2.63 -20.30
CA ARG A 217 -8.65 -2.93 -20.04
C ARG A 217 -9.27 -1.87 -19.14
N LEU A 218 -8.57 -1.40 -18.11
CA LEU A 218 -9.05 -0.33 -17.23
C LEU A 218 -9.22 0.99 -18.00
N LEU A 219 -8.30 1.37 -18.87
CA LEU A 219 -8.43 2.59 -19.70
C LEU A 219 -9.69 2.55 -20.59
N LEU A 220 -10.02 1.38 -21.14
CA LEU A 220 -11.17 1.18 -22.02
C LEU A 220 -12.50 1.13 -21.25
N THR A 221 -12.51 0.57 -20.04
CA THR A 221 -13.76 0.23 -19.32
C THR A 221 -14.11 1.14 -18.16
N THR A 222 -13.13 1.85 -17.59
CA THR A 222 -13.35 2.67 -16.38
C THR A 222 -14.13 3.92 -16.72
N LYS A 223 -15.38 3.98 -16.23
CA LYS A 223 -16.29 5.13 -16.40
C LYS A 223 -16.48 5.92 -15.11
N GLU A 224 -16.13 5.34 -13.97
CA GLU A 224 -16.36 5.93 -12.66
C GLU A 224 -15.49 7.16 -12.45
N SER A 225 -16.07 8.20 -11.84
CA SER A 225 -15.31 9.41 -11.53
C SER A 225 -14.24 9.12 -10.49
N ALA A 226 -13.04 9.67 -10.70
CA ALA A 226 -11.92 9.64 -9.76
C ALA A 226 -12.30 10.04 -8.32
N ILE A 227 -13.38 10.83 -8.15
CA ILE A 227 -13.87 11.30 -6.83
C ILE A 227 -14.37 10.15 -5.94
N TYR A 228 -14.82 9.04 -6.53
CA TYR A 228 -15.38 7.89 -5.80
C TYR A 228 -14.39 6.76 -5.59
N VAL A 229 -13.15 6.89 -6.07
CA VAL A 229 -12.10 5.88 -5.95
C VAL A 229 -11.05 6.34 -4.93
N PRO A 230 -10.72 5.55 -3.89
CA PRO A 230 -11.37 4.29 -3.50
C PRO A 230 -12.73 4.50 -2.81
N ILE A 231 -13.54 3.45 -2.78
CA ILE A 231 -14.87 3.41 -2.17
C ILE A 231 -14.78 3.54 -0.65
N ASN A 232 -13.82 2.84 -0.03
CA ASN A 232 -13.61 2.86 1.40
C ASN A 232 -13.25 4.27 1.89
N LEU A 233 -13.97 4.72 2.92
CA LEU A 233 -13.87 6.09 3.44
C LEU A 233 -12.51 6.35 4.11
N GLU A 234 -11.94 5.36 4.79
CA GLU A 234 -10.65 5.48 5.46
C GLU A 234 -9.50 5.54 4.44
N ALA A 235 -9.53 4.69 3.41
CA ALA A 235 -8.59 4.78 2.29
C ALA A 235 -8.65 6.14 1.60
N ARG A 236 -9.85 6.68 1.35
CA ARG A 236 -10.02 8.00 0.75
C ARG A 236 -9.51 9.12 1.65
N ARG A 237 -9.73 9.04 2.97
CA ARG A 237 -9.20 9.99 3.96
C ARG A 237 -7.67 9.97 3.97
N ARG A 238 -7.06 8.79 4.03
CA ARG A 238 -5.60 8.59 3.97
C ARG A 238 -5.00 9.12 2.66
N MET A 239 -5.60 8.79 1.53
CA MET A 239 -5.17 9.29 0.21
C MET A 239 -5.27 10.82 0.12
N THR A 240 -6.36 11.41 0.64
CA THR A 240 -6.52 12.87 0.71
C THR A 240 -5.46 13.51 1.58
N PHE A 241 -5.17 12.92 2.74
CA PHE A 241 -4.11 13.40 3.63
C PHE A 241 -2.73 13.31 2.98
N PHE A 242 -2.42 12.19 2.32
CA PHE A 242 -1.19 12.02 1.57
C PHE A 242 -1.07 13.05 0.44
N ALA A 243 -2.08 13.20 -0.40
CA ALA A 243 -2.07 14.17 -1.50
C ALA A 243 -1.89 15.61 -0.99
N ASN A 244 -2.64 16.02 0.04
CA ASN A 244 -2.51 17.36 0.63
C ASN A 244 -1.11 17.60 1.19
N SER A 245 -0.49 16.57 1.78
CA SER A 245 0.85 16.68 2.34
C SER A 245 1.96 16.89 1.30
N LEU A 246 1.75 16.49 0.04
CA LEU A 246 2.69 16.78 -1.04
C LEU A 246 2.81 18.29 -1.32
N PHE A 247 1.77 19.06 -1.00
CA PHE A 247 1.74 20.51 -1.12
C PHE A 247 2.09 21.25 0.17
N MET A 248 2.35 20.52 1.26
CA MET A 248 2.78 21.13 2.51
C MET A 248 4.23 21.60 2.40
N LYS A 249 4.50 22.79 2.95
CA LYS A 249 5.87 23.28 3.10
C LYS A 249 6.57 22.50 4.20
N MET A 250 7.44 21.57 3.82
CA MET A 250 8.32 20.82 4.72
C MET A 250 9.79 21.23 4.53
N PRO A 251 10.64 21.13 5.56
CA PRO A 251 12.08 21.27 5.40
C PRO A 251 12.64 20.27 4.39
N ARG A 252 13.76 20.62 3.75
CA ARG A 252 14.48 19.69 2.88
C ARG A 252 15.51 18.94 3.70
N ALA A 253 15.35 17.62 3.81
CA ALA A 253 16.33 16.78 4.47
C ALA A 253 17.64 16.65 3.65
N PRO A 254 18.82 16.68 4.28
CA PRO A 254 20.10 16.40 3.64
C PRO A 254 20.11 14.97 3.09
N GLN A 255 20.72 14.72 1.94
CA GLN A 255 20.66 13.40 1.27
C GLN A 255 21.36 12.25 2.03
N HIS A 256 22.38 12.54 2.84
CA HIS A 256 23.24 11.54 3.50
C HIS A 256 23.15 11.56 5.04
N LEU A 257 22.50 12.58 5.61
CA LEU A 257 22.24 12.66 7.05
C LEU A 257 20.76 12.36 7.28
N CYS A 258 20.50 11.48 8.23
CA CYS A 258 19.18 11.15 8.71
C CYS A 258 19.30 10.90 10.19
N PHE A 259 18.45 11.57 10.96
CA PHE A 259 18.34 11.41 12.39
C PHE A 259 18.20 9.93 12.75
N HIS A 260 18.90 9.51 13.81
CA HIS A 260 18.59 8.25 14.45
C HIS A 260 17.35 8.42 15.32
N ILE A 261 16.34 7.57 15.13
CA ILE A 261 15.05 7.67 15.82
C ILE A 261 14.81 6.41 16.65
N SER A 262 14.43 6.59 17.91
CA SER A 262 13.77 5.54 18.67
C SER A 262 12.28 5.81 18.81
N VAL A 263 11.48 4.76 18.71
CA VAL A 263 10.06 4.75 19.07
C VAL A 263 9.89 4.02 20.40
N LEU A 264 9.14 4.62 21.31
CA LEU A 264 8.80 4.05 22.61
C LEU A 264 7.29 4.02 22.80
N THR A 265 6.75 2.82 23.01
CA THR A 265 5.31 2.61 23.22
C THR A 265 5.06 1.91 24.55
N PRO A 266 4.14 2.41 25.40
CA PRO A 266 3.71 1.71 26.61
C PRO A 266 2.87 0.51 26.24
N TYR A 267 3.07 -0.62 26.90
CA TYR A 267 2.15 -1.75 26.85
C TYR A 267 2.04 -2.35 28.23
N PHE A 268 0.83 -2.73 28.64
CA PHE A 268 0.65 -3.37 29.93
C PHE A 268 0.19 -4.81 29.76
N LYS A 269 -1.06 -5.02 29.36
CA LYS A 269 -1.68 -6.34 29.35
C LYS A 269 -2.80 -6.45 28.31
N GLU A 270 -2.85 -5.50 27.40
CA GLU A 270 -3.82 -5.44 26.31
C GLU A 270 -3.72 -6.74 25.48
N GLU A 271 -4.84 -7.26 25.02
CA GLU A 271 -4.78 -8.41 24.12
C GLU A 271 -4.12 -7.99 22.80
N VAL A 272 -3.25 -8.85 22.28
CA VAL A 272 -2.44 -8.62 21.07
C VAL A 272 -2.99 -9.36 19.86
N LEU A 273 -3.59 -10.53 20.09
CA LEU A 273 -4.27 -11.34 19.09
C LEU A 273 -5.50 -11.97 19.73
N PHE A 274 -6.65 -11.84 19.08
CA PHE A 274 -7.84 -12.62 19.43
C PHE A 274 -7.63 -14.08 19.10
N SER A 275 -8.00 -14.98 20.01
CA SER A 275 -8.07 -16.39 19.70
C SER A 275 -9.32 -16.71 18.88
N ALA A 276 -9.33 -17.87 18.22
CA ALA A 276 -10.51 -18.37 17.54
C ALA A 276 -11.72 -18.51 18.49
N GLU A 277 -11.48 -18.85 19.76
CA GLU A 277 -12.53 -18.94 20.77
C GLU A 277 -13.11 -17.55 21.08
N ASP A 278 -12.26 -16.53 21.26
CA ASP A 278 -12.69 -15.17 21.56
C ASP A 278 -13.55 -14.58 20.43
N LEU A 279 -13.17 -14.85 19.18
CA LEU A 279 -13.88 -14.36 18.00
C LEU A 279 -15.29 -14.90 17.85
N HIS A 280 -15.51 -16.15 18.27
CA HIS A 280 -16.79 -16.85 18.17
C HIS A 280 -17.60 -16.80 19.46
N LYS A 281 -16.98 -16.44 20.58
CA LYS A 281 -17.66 -16.27 21.86
C LYS A 281 -18.70 -15.16 21.74
N LYS A 282 -19.94 -15.50 22.13
CA LYS A 282 -21.06 -14.57 22.13
C LYS A 282 -21.09 -13.77 23.42
N ASN A 283 -21.38 -12.48 23.31
CA ASN A 283 -21.69 -11.61 24.45
C ASN A 283 -23.12 -11.87 24.98
N GLU A 284 -23.57 -11.07 25.95
CA GLU A 284 -24.90 -11.17 26.57
C GLU A 284 -26.04 -11.03 25.55
N ASP A 285 -25.82 -10.29 24.46
CA ASP A 285 -26.78 -10.10 23.36
C ASP A 285 -26.72 -11.19 22.28
N GLY A 286 -25.86 -12.22 22.45
CA GLY A 286 -25.69 -13.29 21.48
C GLY A 286 -24.81 -12.93 20.27
N ILE A 287 -24.13 -11.78 20.30
CA ILE A 287 -23.27 -11.25 19.23
C ILE A 287 -21.82 -11.64 19.49
N SER A 288 -21.12 -12.18 18.49
CA SER A 288 -19.68 -12.45 18.57
C SER A 288 -18.85 -11.30 18.00
N ILE A 289 -17.58 -11.19 18.42
CA ILE A 289 -16.65 -10.16 17.93
C ILE A 289 -16.53 -10.22 16.41
N LEU A 290 -16.34 -11.43 15.85
CA LEU A 290 -16.22 -11.60 14.41
C LEU A 290 -17.46 -11.13 13.66
N PHE A 291 -18.67 -11.48 14.15
CA PHE A 291 -19.91 -11.02 13.53
C PHE A 291 -20.04 -9.50 13.57
N TYR A 292 -19.68 -8.89 14.70
CA TYR A 292 -19.69 -7.43 14.84
C TYR A 292 -18.75 -6.76 13.84
N LEU A 293 -17.49 -7.21 13.75
CA LEU A 293 -16.49 -6.66 12.83
C LEU A 293 -16.90 -6.80 11.35
N GLN A 294 -17.48 -7.93 10.97
CA GLN A 294 -18.03 -8.13 9.62
C GLN A 294 -19.17 -7.16 9.28
N LYS A 295 -19.93 -6.71 10.28
CA LYS A 295 -21.04 -5.77 10.08
C LYS A 295 -20.58 -4.33 9.99
N ILE A 296 -19.53 -3.95 10.72
CA ILE A 296 -19.00 -2.58 10.69
C ILE A 296 -17.98 -2.35 9.56
N TYR A 297 -17.28 -3.39 9.09
CA TYR A 297 -16.31 -3.32 7.98
C TYR A 297 -16.67 -4.30 6.83
N PRO A 298 -17.86 -4.19 6.22
CA PRO A 298 -18.32 -5.15 5.22
C PRO A 298 -17.51 -5.12 3.91
N ASP A 299 -17.01 -3.94 3.53
CA ASP A 299 -16.16 -3.73 2.37
C ASP A 299 -14.75 -4.30 2.61
N GLU A 300 -14.14 -4.02 3.76
CA GLU A 300 -12.82 -4.55 4.09
C GLU A 300 -12.83 -6.07 4.24
N TRP A 301 -13.91 -6.64 4.76
CA TRP A 301 -14.10 -8.09 4.85
C TRP A 301 -14.18 -8.75 3.46
N LYS A 302 -14.82 -8.08 2.50
CA LYS A 302 -14.85 -8.53 1.11
C LYS A 302 -13.44 -8.49 0.49
N ASN A 303 -12.70 -7.40 0.72
CA ASN A 303 -11.33 -7.23 0.22
C ASN A 303 -10.36 -8.25 0.82
N PHE A 304 -10.54 -8.59 2.10
CA PHE A 304 -9.80 -9.66 2.79
C PHE A 304 -9.95 -11.02 2.11
N PHE A 305 -11.20 -11.43 1.83
CA PHE A 305 -11.43 -12.68 1.10
C PHE A 305 -10.86 -12.66 -0.31
N GLU A 306 -10.90 -11.49 -0.97
CA GLU A 306 -10.28 -11.31 -2.27
C GLU A 306 -8.75 -11.45 -2.23
N ARG A 307 -8.11 -11.14 -1.09
CA ARG A 307 -6.65 -11.26 -0.89
C ARG A 307 -6.23 -12.71 -0.69
N ILE A 308 -6.92 -13.42 0.20
CA ILE A 308 -6.48 -14.73 0.65
C ILE A 308 -6.80 -15.85 -0.33
N ARG A 309 -7.95 -15.76 -1.05
CA ARG A 309 -8.42 -16.76 -2.06
C ARG A 309 -7.98 -18.21 -1.73
N PRO A 310 -8.61 -18.87 -0.75
CA PRO A 310 -8.21 -20.22 -0.34
C PRO A 310 -8.38 -21.21 -1.50
N LYS A 311 -7.32 -21.96 -1.81
CA LYS A 311 -7.30 -22.91 -2.94
C LYS A 311 -7.44 -24.39 -2.52
N ASP A 312 -7.19 -24.73 -1.25
CA ASP A 312 -7.15 -26.13 -0.76
C ASP A 312 -7.56 -26.28 0.75
N GLU A 313 -7.50 -27.50 1.31
CA GLU A 313 -7.88 -27.73 2.72
C GLU A 313 -6.86 -27.20 3.73
N GLU A 314 -5.57 -27.18 3.41
CA GLU A 314 -4.51 -26.65 4.29
C GLU A 314 -4.65 -25.12 4.44
N SER A 315 -5.07 -24.45 3.36
CA SER A 315 -5.43 -23.03 3.38
C SER A 315 -6.59 -22.70 4.32
N ARG A 316 -7.48 -23.66 4.65
CA ARG A 316 -8.57 -23.42 5.62
C ARG A 316 -8.09 -23.30 7.06
N LYS A 317 -6.99 -23.98 7.43
CA LYS A 317 -6.42 -23.86 8.78
C LYS A 317 -5.65 -22.55 8.92
N SER A 318 -4.85 -22.21 7.90
CA SER A 318 -4.22 -20.89 7.76
C SER A 318 -5.25 -19.75 7.73
N MET A 319 -6.45 -20.00 7.19
CA MET A 319 -7.53 -19.00 7.14
C MET A 319 -7.92 -18.51 8.53
N MET A 320 -8.01 -19.39 9.54
CA MET A 320 -8.42 -18.95 10.87
C MET A 320 -7.37 -18.07 11.54
N ASP A 321 -6.08 -18.33 11.29
CA ASP A 321 -5.00 -17.46 11.75
C ASP A 321 -5.06 -16.10 11.07
N GLU A 322 -5.31 -16.06 9.76
CA GLU A 322 -5.51 -14.82 9.01
C GLU A 322 -6.75 -14.05 9.47
N ILE A 323 -7.88 -14.73 9.72
CA ILE A 323 -9.09 -14.11 10.30
C ILE A 323 -8.78 -13.54 11.68
N SER A 324 -8.02 -14.27 12.50
CA SER A 324 -7.61 -13.82 13.83
C SER A 324 -6.76 -12.55 13.75
N ARG A 325 -5.80 -12.49 12.81
CA ARG A 325 -5.01 -11.27 12.55
C ARG A 325 -5.87 -10.12 12.04
N TRP A 326 -6.72 -10.37 11.04
CA TRP A 326 -7.63 -9.37 10.46
C TRP A 326 -8.56 -8.77 11.50
N ALA A 327 -9.11 -9.61 12.38
CA ALA A 327 -9.99 -9.20 13.46
C ALA A 327 -9.24 -8.46 14.56
N SER A 328 -8.04 -8.91 14.93
CA SER A 328 -7.21 -8.24 15.94
C SER A 328 -6.78 -6.84 15.47
N TYR A 329 -6.41 -6.71 14.19
CA TYR A 329 -6.07 -5.43 13.56
C TYR A 329 -7.20 -4.39 13.65
N ARG A 330 -8.46 -4.83 13.67
CA ARG A 330 -9.66 -3.95 13.66
C ARG A 330 -10.32 -3.80 15.01
N GLY A 331 -10.28 -4.84 15.84
CA GLY A 331 -11.01 -4.93 17.09
C GLY A 331 -10.18 -4.61 18.32
N GLN A 332 -8.85 -4.54 18.21
CA GLN A 332 -7.98 -4.18 19.33
C GLN A 332 -7.46 -2.76 19.16
N THR A 333 -7.41 -2.03 20.28
CA THR A 333 -6.85 -0.69 20.28
C THR A 333 -5.33 -0.70 20.18
N ALA A 334 -4.69 -1.78 20.64
CA ALA A 334 -3.31 -2.12 20.34
C ALA A 334 -3.23 -2.71 18.93
N LYS A 335 -3.25 -1.84 17.91
CA LYS A 335 -2.91 -2.29 16.56
C LYS A 335 -1.47 -2.75 16.61
N THR A 336 -1.25 -4.04 16.34
CA THR A 336 0.08 -4.62 16.17
C THR A 336 0.95 -3.61 15.44
N ALA A 337 1.99 -3.13 16.12
CA ALA A 337 2.93 -2.14 15.62
C ALA A 337 3.12 -2.32 14.10
N LYS A 338 2.70 -1.30 13.34
CA LYS A 338 3.03 -1.14 11.92
C LYS A 338 4.55 -1.05 11.80
N LEU A 339 5.19 -2.21 11.80
CA LEU A 339 6.54 -2.40 11.33
C LEU A 339 6.35 -3.10 10.00
N ASP A 340 6.17 -2.30 8.96
CA ASP A 340 6.02 -2.81 7.61
C ASP A 340 7.22 -3.72 7.31
N HIS A 341 7.01 -5.02 7.26
CA HIS A 341 7.94 -5.92 6.60
C HIS A 341 7.62 -5.77 5.11
N GLN A 342 8.07 -4.66 4.52
CA GLN A 342 8.26 -4.62 3.09
C GLN A 342 9.34 -5.65 2.76
N ARG A 343 8.93 -6.90 2.56
CA ARG A 343 9.54 -7.77 1.56
C ARG A 343 9.27 -7.12 0.21
N THR A 344 9.98 -6.02 -0.08
CA THR A 344 10.22 -5.60 -1.45
C THR A 344 11.18 -6.62 -2.07
N ASN A 345 10.71 -7.85 -2.25
CA ASN A 345 11.35 -8.83 -3.12
C ASN A 345 11.04 -8.54 -4.60
N SER A 346 10.28 -7.49 -4.90
CA SER A 346 9.96 -7.07 -6.27
C SER A 346 10.45 -5.64 -6.52
N SER A 347 11.75 -5.50 -6.79
CA SER A 347 12.31 -4.58 -7.83
C SER A 347 13.77 -4.17 -7.64
N TYR A 348 14.45 -4.52 -6.55
CA TYR A 348 15.90 -4.34 -6.48
C TYR A 348 16.61 -5.46 -7.25
N GLN A 349 16.86 -5.21 -8.54
CA GLN A 349 17.77 -6.02 -9.36
C GLN A 349 19.26 -5.83 -9.00
N ASP A 350 19.58 -5.20 -7.87
CA ASP A 350 20.95 -5.08 -7.37
C ASP A 350 21.13 -5.97 -6.13
N GLY A 351 21.89 -7.05 -6.32
CA GLY A 351 22.38 -8.09 -5.39
C GLY A 351 21.95 -8.10 -3.92
N GLU A 352 21.65 -9.31 -3.40
CA GLU A 352 21.35 -9.64 -1.99
C GLU A 352 22.24 -8.89 -0.96
N SER A 353 23.53 -8.67 -1.29
CA SER A 353 24.48 -7.94 -0.45
C SER A 353 24.13 -6.48 -0.15
N VAL A 354 23.44 -5.77 -1.06
CA VAL A 354 23.07 -4.36 -0.86
C VAL A 354 21.84 -4.26 0.04
N ALA A 355 20.88 -5.16 -0.15
CA ALA A 355 19.68 -5.26 0.69
C ALA A 355 20.02 -5.56 2.17
N ASP A 356 20.96 -6.47 2.42
CA ASP A 356 21.41 -6.79 3.79
C ASP A 356 22.08 -5.60 4.47
N MET A 357 22.87 -4.82 3.73
CA MET A 357 23.51 -3.62 4.28
C MET A 357 22.49 -2.51 4.58
N ASP A 358 21.51 -2.30 3.70
CA ASP A 358 20.44 -1.33 3.91
C ASP A 358 19.57 -1.69 5.11
N LEU A 359 19.24 -2.97 5.28
CA LEU A 359 18.52 -3.48 6.46
C LEU A 359 19.34 -3.29 7.74
N ALA A 360 20.64 -3.59 7.71
CA ALA A 360 21.50 -3.38 8.87
C ALA A 360 21.61 -1.89 9.24
N ILE A 361 21.69 -0.99 8.26
CA ILE A 361 21.67 0.46 8.50
C ILE A 361 20.33 0.87 9.09
N ALA A 362 19.20 0.38 8.56
CA ALA A 362 17.89 0.67 9.11
C ALA A 362 17.76 0.23 10.58
N ASP A 363 18.22 -0.97 10.92
CA ASP A 363 18.22 -1.49 12.30
C ASP A 363 19.09 -0.66 13.27
N ILE A 364 20.17 -0.06 12.78
CA ILE A 364 21.02 0.85 13.58
C ILE A 364 20.33 2.20 13.75
N LYS A 365 19.66 2.69 12.71
CA LYS A 365 19.07 4.04 12.68
C LYS A 365 17.70 4.13 13.34
N PHE A 366 16.94 3.03 13.33
CA PHE A 366 15.58 2.98 13.81
C PHE A 366 15.43 1.85 14.82
N THR A 367 15.01 2.19 16.03
CA THR A 367 14.74 1.20 17.08
C THR A 367 13.34 1.37 17.60
N TYR A 368 12.59 0.27 17.71
CA TYR A 368 11.27 0.29 18.34
C TYR A 368 11.31 -0.51 19.64
N VAL A 369 11.21 0.18 20.77
CA VAL A 369 11.07 -0.40 22.11
C VAL A 369 9.61 -0.34 22.56
N VAL A 370 9.03 -1.49 22.89
CA VAL A 370 7.75 -1.58 23.60
C VAL A 370 8.02 -1.90 25.06
N SER A 371 7.51 -1.05 25.93
CA SER A 371 7.64 -1.20 27.38
C SER A 371 6.51 -2.08 27.90
N CYS A 372 6.71 -3.40 27.94
CA CYS A 372 5.79 -4.41 28.43
C CYS A 372 6.21 -4.91 29.82
N GLN A 373 5.78 -4.22 30.87
CA GLN A 373 6.24 -4.50 32.23
C GLN A 373 6.03 -5.96 32.67
N VAL A 374 4.90 -6.55 32.31
CA VAL A 374 4.47 -7.88 32.79
C VAL A 374 4.98 -9.04 31.94
N TYR A 375 5.74 -8.79 30.86
CA TYR A 375 6.22 -9.83 29.95
C TYR A 375 6.97 -10.95 30.69
N GLY A 376 7.86 -10.58 31.62
CA GLY A 376 8.61 -11.54 32.44
C GLY A 376 7.71 -12.45 33.27
N MET A 377 6.65 -11.89 33.87
CA MET A 377 5.65 -12.65 34.61
C MET A 377 4.84 -13.58 33.69
N GLN A 378 4.45 -13.11 32.51
CA GLN A 378 3.71 -13.89 31.52
C GLN A 378 4.53 -15.08 31.01
N LYS A 379 5.84 -14.88 30.80
CA LYS A 379 6.77 -15.91 30.34
C LYS A 379 6.82 -17.12 31.28
N VAL A 380 6.82 -16.89 32.60
CA VAL A 380 6.92 -17.95 33.62
C VAL A 380 5.57 -18.40 34.19
N SER A 381 4.47 -17.75 33.80
CA SER A 381 3.12 -18.07 34.28
C SER A 381 2.69 -19.48 33.87
N LYS A 382 1.97 -20.15 34.78
CA LYS A 382 1.28 -21.43 34.52
C LYS A 382 -0.13 -21.24 33.97
N ASP A 383 -0.66 -20.02 34.03
CA ASP A 383 -1.96 -19.69 33.46
C ASP A 383 -1.88 -19.71 31.93
N ALA A 384 -2.80 -20.44 31.30
CA ALA A 384 -2.80 -20.64 29.85
C ALA A 384 -2.98 -19.32 29.07
N LYS A 385 -3.76 -18.37 29.60
CA LYS A 385 -4.01 -17.08 28.94
C LYS A 385 -2.78 -16.17 29.01
N GLU A 386 -2.13 -16.10 30.17
CA GLU A 386 -0.86 -15.36 30.28
C GLU A 386 0.23 -15.97 29.41
N LYS A 387 0.29 -17.31 29.34
CA LYS A 387 1.25 -18.00 28.46
C LYS A 387 0.98 -17.70 26.98
N ALA A 388 -0.29 -17.66 26.56
CA ALA A 388 -0.69 -17.29 25.22
C ALA A 388 -0.29 -15.83 24.88
N ARG A 389 -0.48 -14.88 25.82
CA ARG A 389 -0.03 -13.48 25.62
C ARG A 389 1.48 -13.38 25.41
N TYR A 390 2.27 -14.09 26.22
CA TYR A 390 3.72 -14.20 26.02
C TYR A 390 4.06 -14.72 24.63
N LEU A 391 3.42 -15.81 24.18
CA LEU A 391 3.66 -16.40 22.86
C LEU A 391 3.26 -15.45 21.73
N ASN A 392 2.17 -14.68 21.89
CA ASN A 392 1.76 -13.67 20.92
C ASN A 392 2.81 -12.57 20.80
N ILE A 393 3.29 -12.02 21.92
CA ILE A 393 4.35 -10.99 21.93
C ILE A 393 5.66 -11.54 21.35
N LEU A 394 6.01 -12.80 21.67
CA LEU A 394 7.18 -13.46 21.08
C LEU A 394 7.04 -13.57 19.56
N ASN A 395 5.90 -14.05 19.07
CA ASN A 395 5.63 -14.15 17.64
C ASN A 395 5.73 -12.78 16.94
N LEU A 396 5.32 -11.69 17.60
CA LEU A 396 5.54 -10.34 17.07
C LEU A 396 7.01 -9.97 16.97
N MET A 397 7.82 -10.28 17.99
CA MET A 397 9.28 -10.06 17.90
C MET A 397 9.93 -10.90 16.80
N MET A 398 9.38 -12.09 16.51
CA MET A 398 9.86 -12.93 15.41
C MET A 398 9.47 -12.36 14.05
N MET A 399 8.25 -11.85 13.93
CA MET A 399 7.74 -11.21 12.72
C MET A 399 8.46 -9.90 12.41
N TYR A 400 8.86 -9.17 13.46
CA TYR A 400 9.50 -7.87 13.36
C TYR A 400 10.87 -7.86 14.06
N PRO A 401 11.96 -8.19 13.35
CA PRO A 401 13.29 -8.33 13.93
C PRO A 401 13.83 -7.08 14.62
N SER A 402 13.33 -5.88 14.28
CA SER A 402 13.72 -4.61 14.90
C SER A 402 12.93 -4.28 16.18
N LEU A 403 11.85 -5.02 16.47
CA LEU A 403 11.04 -4.85 17.68
C LEU A 403 11.82 -5.33 18.91
N ARG A 404 11.82 -4.53 19.96
CA ARG A 404 12.42 -4.85 21.26
C ARG A 404 11.36 -4.76 22.34
N ILE A 405 11.37 -5.72 23.26
CA ILE A 405 10.48 -5.70 24.42
C ILE A 405 11.31 -5.40 25.66
N ALA A 406 10.94 -4.36 26.38
CA ALA A 406 11.49 -4.05 27.69
C ALA A 406 10.47 -4.46 28.75
N TYR A 407 10.91 -5.16 29.79
CA TYR A 407 10.06 -5.59 30.91
C TYR A 407 10.73 -5.44 32.26
N ILE A 408 9.96 -5.61 33.34
CA ILE A 408 10.45 -5.56 34.71
C ILE A 408 10.59 -6.98 35.24
N ASP A 409 11.79 -7.34 35.66
CA ASP A 409 12.09 -8.59 36.36
C ASP A 409 12.17 -8.34 37.86
N GLU A 410 11.35 -9.05 38.64
CA GLU A 410 11.34 -8.99 40.11
C GLU A 410 12.05 -10.23 40.66
N VAL A 411 13.19 -10.03 41.31
CA VAL A 411 13.99 -11.12 41.90
C VAL A 411 14.02 -10.95 43.41
N GLU A 412 13.59 -11.98 44.13
CA GLU A 412 13.77 -12.07 45.59
C GLU A 412 15.18 -12.58 45.90
N ALA A 413 15.99 -11.75 46.54
CA ALA A 413 17.34 -12.12 46.95
C ALA A 413 17.52 -11.91 48.47
N PRO A 414 18.27 -12.77 49.17
CA PRO A 414 18.62 -12.55 50.56
C PRO A 414 19.56 -11.35 50.68
N ASN A 415 19.20 -10.39 51.53
CA ASN A 415 20.07 -9.27 51.88
C ASN A 415 21.16 -9.74 52.87
N LYS A 416 22.14 -8.88 53.13
CA LYS A 416 23.27 -9.13 54.05
C LYS A 416 22.83 -9.53 55.46
N ASP A 417 21.62 -9.16 55.87
CA ASP A 417 21.03 -9.46 57.18
C ASP A 417 20.11 -10.70 57.18
N GLY A 418 20.05 -11.45 56.07
CA GLY A 418 19.22 -12.66 55.94
C GLY A 418 17.73 -12.43 55.69
N MET A 419 17.28 -11.17 55.60
CA MET A 419 15.94 -10.81 55.16
C MET A 419 15.84 -10.84 53.62
N THR A 420 14.70 -11.27 53.08
CA THR A 420 14.43 -11.24 51.63
C THR A 420 14.15 -9.80 51.18
N GLU A 421 14.96 -9.30 50.25
CA GLU A 421 14.75 -7.99 49.62
C GLU A 421 14.42 -8.18 48.14
N LYS A 422 13.38 -7.47 47.68
CA LYS A 422 13.00 -7.46 46.27
C LYS A 422 13.93 -6.55 45.49
N THR A 423 14.69 -7.13 44.57
CA THR A 423 15.49 -6.38 43.61
C THR A 423 14.76 -6.32 42.27
N TYR A 424 14.72 -5.13 41.69
CA TYR A 424 14.04 -4.87 40.42
C TYR A 424 15.08 -4.69 39.31
N TYR A 425 14.85 -5.30 38.16
CA TYR A 425 15.66 -5.10 36.96
C TYR A 425 14.79 -4.64 35.80
N SER A 426 15.30 -3.73 34.98
CA SER A 426 14.78 -3.47 33.64
C SER A 426 15.53 -4.37 32.67
N VAL A 427 14.81 -5.19 31.90
CA VAL A 427 15.37 -6.19 31.01
C VAL A 427 14.89 -5.93 29.58
N LEU A 428 15.83 -5.89 28.63
CA LEU A 428 15.55 -5.75 27.20
C LEU A 428 15.74 -7.09 26.50
N VAL A 429 14.75 -7.52 25.73
CA VAL A 429 14.81 -8.76 24.94
C VAL A 429 14.51 -8.52 23.46
N LYS A 430 14.96 -9.44 22.61
CA LYS A 430 14.58 -9.58 21.19
C LYS A 430 14.20 -11.03 20.89
N GLY A 431 13.44 -11.25 19.82
CA GLY A 431 13.21 -12.59 19.26
C GLY A 431 14.43 -13.11 18.50
N VAL A 432 14.76 -14.39 18.65
CA VAL A 432 15.87 -15.06 17.93
C VAL A 432 15.46 -16.46 17.48
N GLY A 433 15.85 -16.80 16.23
CA GLY A 433 15.55 -18.11 15.64
C GLY A 433 14.06 -18.25 15.32
N ASP A 434 13.41 -19.30 15.84
CA ASP A 434 11.97 -19.53 15.65
C ASP A 434 11.21 -19.72 16.97
N LYS A 435 11.88 -19.71 18.13
CA LYS A 435 11.26 -20.22 19.38
C LYS A 435 11.65 -19.54 20.70
N TYR A 436 12.60 -18.61 20.72
CA TYR A 436 13.06 -18.05 21.99
C TYR A 436 13.35 -16.55 21.92
N ASP A 437 13.14 -15.87 23.04
CA ASP A 437 13.63 -14.52 23.28
C ASP A 437 15.03 -14.56 23.88
N GLU A 438 15.90 -13.65 23.43
CA GLU A 438 17.26 -13.45 23.94
C GLU A 438 17.33 -12.16 24.76
N GLU A 439 17.85 -12.25 25.99
CA GLU A 439 18.17 -11.09 26.83
C GLU A 439 19.39 -10.35 26.27
N ILE A 440 19.19 -9.07 25.94
CA ILE A 440 20.24 -8.19 25.41
C ILE A 440 20.90 -7.40 26.55
N TYR A 441 20.07 -6.82 27.42
CA TYR A 441 20.53 -5.98 28.52
C TYR A 441 19.69 -6.23 29.75
N ARG A 442 20.34 -6.16 30.92
CA ARG A 442 19.71 -6.18 32.24
C ARG A 442 20.33 -5.09 33.10
N ILE A 443 19.49 -4.19 33.59
CA ILE A 443 19.92 -3.03 34.36
C ILE A 443 19.19 -3.06 35.70
N LYS A 444 19.95 -3.04 36.80
CA LYS A 444 19.38 -2.97 38.15
C LYS A 444 18.74 -1.60 38.37
N LEU A 445 17.48 -1.59 38.80
CA LEU A 445 16.74 -0.39 39.14
C LEU A 445 16.96 0.00 40.61
N PRO A 446 16.87 1.29 40.96
CA PRO A 446 17.02 1.77 42.34
C PRO A 446 15.84 1.37 43.25
N GLY A 447 14.75 0.87 42.68
CA GLY A 447 13.54 0.45 43.39
C GLY A 447 12.44 0.06 42.40
N LYS A 448 11.23 -0.18 42.90
CA LYS A 448 10.08 -0.48 42.05
C LYS A 448 9.72 0.75 41.21
N PRO A 449 9.79 0.69 39.86
CA PRO A 449 9.58 1.86 39.02
C PRO A 449 8.15 2.41 39.10
N THR A 450 7.15 1.58 39.42
CA THR A 450 5.74 2.02 39.57
C THR A 450 5.47 2.87 40.83
N ASN A 451 6.47 3.12 41.68
CA ASN A 451 6.30 3.89 42.92
C ASN A 451 6.66 5.38 42.76
N ILE A 452 7.13 5.79 41.57
CA ILE A 452 7.62 7.15 41.31
C ILE A 452 6.48 8.09 40.85
N GLY A 453 5.36 7.55 40.36
CA GLY A 453 4.17 8.31 39.94
C GLY A 453 2.94 7.43 39.69
N GLU A 454 1.83 8.04 39.26
CA GLU A 454 0.58 7.34 38.91
C GLU A 454 0.36 7.28 37.39
N GLY A 455 -0.01 6.11 36.87
CA GLY A 455 -0.61 5.95 35.54
C GLY A 455 0.26 5.32 34.44
N LYS A 456 -0.28 5.31 33.20
CA LYS A 456 0.37 4.80 31.98
C LYS A 456 1.75 5.43 31.65
N PRO A 457 2.00 6.72 31.92
CA PRO A 457 3.31 7.37 31.73
C PRO A 457 4.49 6.60 32.33
N GLU A 458 4.33 6.16 33.59
CA GLU A 458 5.36 5.43 34.33
C GLU A 458 5.66 4.06 33.74
N ASN A 459 4.72 3.51 32.96
CA ASN A 459 4.89 2.20 32.35
C ASN A 459 6.05 2.16 31.35
N GLN A 460 6.56 3.31 30.91
CA GLN A 460 7.64 3.46 29.95
C GLN A 460 8.99 3.85 30.57
N ASN A 461 8.98 4.41 31.79
CA ASN A 461 10.16 5.05 32.36
C ASN A 461 11.34 4.10 32.53
N HIS A 462 11.08 2.84 32.88
CA HIS A 462 12.15 1.84 33.01
C HIS A 462 12.77 1.46 31.64
N ALA A 463 12.06 1.66 30.53
CA ALA A 463 12.47 1.27 29.20
C ALA A 463 13.21 2.39 28.45
N ILE A 464 13.11 3.65 28.90
CA ILE A 464 13.76 4.81 28.24
C ILE A 464 15.28 4.63 28.09
N ILE A 465 15.92 3.95 29.05
CA ILE A 465 17.36 3.64 29.06
C ILE A 465 17.80 2.77 27.87
N PHE A 466 16.85 2.09 27.22
CA PHE A 466 17.10 1.25 26.04
C PHE A 466 16.86 1.97 24.72
N THR A 467 16.25 3.16 24.76
CA THR A 467 16.09 4.00 23.56
C THR A 467 17.43 4.63 23.19
N ARG A 468 17.70 4.76 21.89
CA ARG A 468 18.94 5.28 21.32
C ARG A 468 18.65 6.25 20.18
N GLY A 469 19.61 7.12 19.89
CA GLY A 469 19.54 8.04 18.76
C GLY A 469 19.34 9.49 19.18
N GLU A 470 19.07 10.32 18.18
CA GLU A 470 18.99 11.77 18.30
C GLU A 470 17.56 12.25 18.57
N ALA A 471 16.56 11.47 18.16
CA ALA A 471 15.15 11.74 18.39
C ALA A 471 14.47 10.55 19.06
N LEU A 472 13.60 10.84 20.03
CA LEU A 472 12.72 9.87 20.69
C LEU A 472 11.27 10.22 20.39
N GLN A 473 10.56 9.33 19.71
CA GLN A 473 9.12 9.40 19.52
C GLN A 473 8.43 8.54 20.58
N VAL A 474 7.57 9.16 21.38
CA VAL A 474 6.73 8.44 22.35
C VAL A 474 5.32 8.38 21.78
N ILE A 475 4.74 7.18 21.73
CA ILE A 475 3.43 6.92 21.10
C ILE A 475 2.55 6.19 22.11
N ASP A 476 1.28 6.57 22.25
CA ASP A 476 0.31 5.75 23.00
C ASP A 476 -0.08 4.52 22.17
N MET A 477 -0.26 3.36 22.80
CA MET A 477 -0.62 2.11 22.12
C MET A 477 -1.92 2.22 21.28
N ASN A 478 -2.79 3.17 21.61
CA ASN A 478 -4.05 3.43 20.90
C ASN A 478 -3.89 4.50 19.80
N GLN A 479 -2.68 4.89 19.46
CA GLN A 479 -2.38 5.79 18.36
C GLN A 479 -1.83 5.01 17.18
N ASP A 480 -2.17 5.47 15.98
CA ASP A 480 -1.77 4.84 14.74
C ASP A 480 -0.89 5.81 13.94
N ASN A 481 0.18 5.29 13.33
CA ASN A 481 0.97 6.01 12.34
C ASN A 481 0.85 5.27 11.02
N TYR A 482 0.60 6.00 9.95
CA TYR A 482 0.47 5.39 8.64
C TYR A 482 1.80 5.39 7.88
N LEU A 483 1.99 4.45 6.94
CA LEU A 483 3.20 4.37 6.13
C LEU A 483 3.52 5.71 5.44
N GLU A 484 2.48 6.38 4.94
CA GLU A 484 2.60 7.68 4.28
C GLU A 484 3.08 8.84 5.18
N GLU A 485 3.04 8.67 6.51
CA GLU A 485 3.62 9.60 7.47
C GLU A 485 5.09 9.31 7.68
N ALA A 486 5.50 8.03 7.66
CA ALA A 486 6.90 7.61 7.77
C ALA A 486 7.76 8.20 6.63
N PHE A 487 7.22 8.29 5.40
CA PHE A 487 7.93 8.94 4.29
C PHE A 487 8.33 10.40 4.54
N LYS A 488 7.62 11.09 5.46
CA LYS A 488 7.86 12.50 5.79
C LYS A 488 8.75 12.66 7.01
N MET A 489 8.93 11.61 7.81
CA MET A 489 9.62 11.68 9.09
C MET A 489 11.01 12.30 8.95
N ARG A 490 11.75 11.92 7.90
CA ARG A 490 13.05 12.51 7.59
C ARG A 490 12.99 14.03 7.42
N ASN A 491 12.04 14.54 6.65
CA ASN A 491 11.86 15.98 6.42
C ASN A 491 11.36 16.72 7.66
N VAL A 492 10.52 16.05 8.43
CA VAL A 492 9.91 16.56 9.65
C VAL A 492 10.97 16.75 10.74
N LEU A 493 11.89 15.81 10.91
CA LEU A 493 12.93 15.87 11.95
C LEU A 493 13.96 16.98 11.73
N GLU A 494 14.14 17.45 10.50
CA GLU A 494 14.96 18.63 10.20
C GLU A 494 14.44 19.91 10.88
N GLU A 495 13.19 19.91 11.37
CA GLU A 495 12.71 21.01 12.21
C GLU A 495 13.56 21.22 13.46
N PHE A 496 14.19 20.17 14.02
CA PHE A 496 15.09 20.29 15.16
C PHE A 496 16.35 21.11 14.86
N GLU A 497 16.78 21.15 13.59
CA GLU A 497 17.93 21.95 13.15
C GLU A 497 17.51 23.33 12.61
N SER A 498 16.22 23.63 12.60
CA SER A 498 15.70 24.85 12.01
C SER A 498 16.03 26.10 12.83
N THR A 499 16.62 27.09 12.16
CA THR A 499 16.92 28.40 12.75
C THR A 499 15.74 29.38 12.67
N LYS A 500 14.60 28.95 12.11
CA LYS A 500 13.42 29.81 11.89
C LYS A 500 12.72 30.23 13.20
N TYR A 501 13.00 29.54 14.30
CA TYR A 501 12.38 29.77 15.61
C TYR A 501 13.23 30.63 16.57
N GLY A 502 14.32 31.24 16.06
CA GLY A 502 15.19 32.10 16.84
C GLY A 502 16.52 31.42 17.20
N LYS A 503 17.11 31.82 18.33
CA LYS A 503 18.45 31.35 18.74
C LYS A 503 18.45 29.94 19.31
N SER A 504 17.33 29.49 19.86
CA SER A 504 17.19 28.14 20.42
C SER A 504 16.61 27.21 19.36
N LYS A 505 17.28 26.08 19.16
CA LYS A 505 16.76 24.98 18.34
C LYS A 505 15.52 24.36 19.00
N PRO A 506 14.53 23.90 18.22
CA PRO A 506 13.43 23.11 18.77
C PRO A 506 13.95 21.85 19.46
N THR A 507 13.26 21.41 20.51
CA THR A 507 13.56 20.16 21.24
C THR A 507 12.37 19.22 21.28
N ILE A 508 11.18 19.68 20.89
CA ILE A 508 9.95 18.90 20.79
C ILE A 508 9.28 19.23 19.46
N LEU A 509 8.73 18.20 18.81
CA LEU A 509 8.01 18.33 17.56
C LEU A 509 6.64 17.63 17.69
N GLY A 510 5.57 18.40 17.49
CA GLY A 510 4.21 17.86 17.54
C GLY A 510 3.68 17.55 16.14
N LEU A 511 3.26 16.31 15.92
CA LEU A 511 2.61 15.88 14.68
C LEU A 511 1.10 15.75 14.89
N ARG A 512 0.33 15.95 13.82
CA ARG A 512 -1.13 15.73 13.91
C ARG A 512 -1.36 14.23 13.94
N GLU A 513 -1.91 13.75 15.04
CA GLU A 513 -2.24 12.34 15.23
C GLU A 513 -3.67 12.06 14.76
N HIS A 514 -3.93 10.80 14.40
CA HIS A 514 -5.28 10.33 14.08
C HIS A 514 -5.78 9.39 15.16
N ILE A 515 -6.84 9.80 15.86
CA ILE A 515 -7.49 9.03 16.91
C ILE A 515 -8.62 8.22 16.28
N PHE A 516 -8.40 6.93 16.04
CA PHE A 516 -9.34 6.07 15.32
C PHE A 516 -10.56 5.67 16.14
N THR A 517 -10.49 5.73 17.47
CA THR A 517 -11.62 5.40 18.35
C THR A 517 -12.78 6.40 18.18
N GLY A 518 -12.50 7.61 17.68
CA GLY A 518 -13.49 8.68 17.52
C GLY A 518 -14.67 8.34 16.61
N SER A 519 -14.56 7.36 15.71
CA SER A 519 -15.64 6.95 14.80
C SER A 519 -16.53 5.84 15.35
N VAL A 520 -16.14 5.20 16.47
CA VAL A 520 -16.77 3.97 16.97
C VAL A 520 -18.05 4.24 17.78
N SER A 521 -18.12 5.39 18.45
CA SER A 521 -19.32 5.82 19.20
C SER A 521 -19.33 7.33 19.43
N SER A 522 -20.50 7.88 19.77
CA SER A 522 -20.63 9.29 20.15
C SER A 522 -19.78 9.67 21.38
N LEU A 523 -19.62 8.74 22.33
CA LEU A 523 -18.74 8.95 23.49
C LEU A 523 -17.27 8.97 23.08
N ALA A 524 -16.86 8.02 22.24
CA ALA A 524 -15.48 7.97 21.74
C ALA A 524 -15.16 9.18 20.85
N TRP A 525 -16.12 9.66 20.06
CA TRP A 525 -16.02 10.92 19.31
C TRP A 525 -15.80 12.12 20.22
N PHE A 526 -16.53 12.21 21.33
CA PHE A 526 -16.36 13.27 22.32
C PHE A 526 -14.98 13.20 22.98
N MET A 527 -14.52 12.03 23.40
CA MET A 527 -13.20 11.83 23.99
C MET A 527 -12.08 12.19 23.02
N SER A 528 -12.18 11.76 21.76
CA SER A 528 -11.23 12.12 20.70
C SER A 528 -11.19 13.63 20.43
N ASN A 529 -12.33 14.31 20.45
CA ASN A 529 -12.39 15.77 20.32
C ASN A 529 -11.83 16.49 21.55
N GLN A 530 -12.02 15.93 22.75
CA GLN A 530 -11.42 16.45 23.98
C GLN A 530 -9.90 16.35 23.92
N GLU A 531 -9.34 15.20 23.53
CA GLU A 531 -7.90 15.01 23.30
C GLU A 531 -7.37 16.00 22.25
N THR A 532 -8.03 16.09 21.10
CA THR A 532 -7.64 17.03 20.04
C THR A 532 -7.65 18.49 20.53
N SER A 533 -8.65 18.88 21.33
CA SER A 533 -8.81 20.27 21.77
C SER A 533 -7.87 20.64 22.91
N PHE A 534 -7.85 19.87 23.99
CA PHE A 534 -7.14 20.22 25.23
C PHE A 534 -5.69 19.74 25.24
N VAL A 535 -5.42 18.57 24.67
CA VAL A 535 -4.09 17.96 24.70
C VAL A 535 -3.27 18.39 23.48
N THR A 536 -3.88 18.46 22.29
CA THR A 536 -3.15 18.84 21.07
C THR A 536 -3.19 20.35 20.78
N ILE A 537 -4.37 20.94 20.57
CA ILE A 537 -4.50 22.33 20.14
C ILE A 537 -4.15 23.29 21.28
N GLY A 538 -4.66 23.06 22.48
CA GLY A 538 -4.37 23.88 23.66
C GLY A 538 -2.87 24.02 23.92
N GLN A 539 -2.13 22.91 23.92
CA GLN A 539 -0.68 22.91 24.13
C GLN A 539 0.06 23.65 23.02
N ARG A 540 -0.32 23.46 21.75
CA ARG A 540 0.30 24.17 20.60
C ARG A 540 0.07 25.68 20.64
N VAL A 541 -1.11 26.11 21.08
CA VAL A 541 -1.41 27.55 21.23
C VAL A 541 -0.60 28.14 22.38
N LEU A 542 -0.44 27.42 23.50
CA LEU A 542 0.32 27.86 24.66
C LEU A 542 1.85 27.89 24.45
N ALA A 543 2.37 27.16 23.46
CA ALA A 543 3.79 27.18 23.10
C ALA A 543 4.30 28.54 22.59
N ASN A 544 3.42 29.42 22.06
CA ASN A 544 3.81 30.71 21.49
C ASN A 544 3.76 31.92 22.47
N PRO A 545 2.81 32.02 23.42
CA PRO A 545 2.80 33.08 24.43
C PRO A 545 3.84 32.87 25.55
N LEU A 546 4.30 31.64 25.78
CA LEU A 546 5.30 31.31 26.80
C LEU A 546 6.67 31.17 26.14
N LYS A 547 7.48 32.24 26.09
CA LYS A 547 8.90 32.20 25.65
C LYS A 547 9.82 31.46 26.63
N TYR A 548 9.34 30.37 27.22
CA TYR A 548 10.10 29.43 28.02
C TYR A 548 9.81 28.03 27.50
N VAL A 549 10.87 27.29 27.18
CA VAL A 549 10.80 25.88 26.80
C VAL A 549 10.40 25.08 28.03
N THR A 550 9.12 24.73 28.18
CA THR A 550 8.67 23.81 29.25
C THR A 550 7.35 23.08 28.91
N LEU A 551 7.45 21.75 28.71
CA LEU A 551 6.57 20.58 29.02
C LEU A 551 5.05 20.65 28.69
N PHE A 552 4.33 19.62 28.21
CA PHE A 552 4.34 18.16 28.41
C PHE A 552 3.76 17.39 27.20
N SER A 553 4.03 16.08 27.10
CA SER A 553 3.12 15.12 26.46
C SER A 553 2.74 14.07 27.51
N PHE A 554 1.46 13.93 27.81
CA PHE A 554 0.91 12.69 28.39
C PHE A 554 -0.57 12.53 28.05
N SER A 555 -0.93 11.27 27.82
CA SER A 555 -2.20 10.67 27.39
C SER A 555 -2.66 11.02 25.99
#